data_AF-A0A4W5PIS8-F1
#
_entry.id   AF-A0A4W5PIS8-F1
#
_cell.length_a   1.000
_cell.length_b   1.000
_cell.length_c   1.000
_cell.angle_alpha   90.00
_cell.angle_beta   90.00
_cell.angle_gamma   90.00
#
_symmetry.space_group_name_H-M   'P 1'
#
loop_
_entity.id
_entity.type
_entity.pdbx_description
1 polymer ?
#
loop_
_entity_poly.entity_id
_entity_poly.type
_entity_poly.pdbx_seq_one_letter_code
_entity_poly.pdbx_strand_id
1 'polypeptide(L)'
;MDLIQHRQVEKVSRLLERGLDPNYQDTETGETPLTFAAHLDNVVEIIKVLKNGGAHLDFRAKDGMTALHKAARSKNQVTLMTLLELGLSPDYKDSRGLTALYHTAMMGGDPLCCELLLHEHATVCCQDENGWHEVHQACRNGFVQHLEHLLFYGADMSAQNASGNTALHICALYNQVSCVCVCVSP
;
A
#
# COMPACT_ATOMS: atom_id res chain seq x y z
N MET A 1 -2.73 4.80 21.46
CA MET A 1 -3.66 4.48 20.37
C MET A 1 -5.01 5.18 20.51
N ASP A 2 -5.70 5.12 21.67
CA ASP A 2 -7.04 5.74 21.84
C ASP A 2 -7.13 7.23 21.44
N LEU A 3 -6.12 8.04 21.81
CA LEU A 3 -6.07 9.46 21.42
C LEU A 3 -5.99 9.67 19.90
N ILE A 4 -5.32 8.77 19.19
CA ILE A 4 -5.17 8.79 17.73
C ILE A 4 -6.50 8.37 17.09
N GLN A 5 -7.14 7.32 17.61
CA GLN A 5 -8.47 6.88 17.18
C GLN A 5 -9.52 8.00 17.29
N HIS A 6 -9.41 8.84 18.31
CA HIS A 6 -10.29 9.99 18.51
C HIS A 6 -9.75 11.31 17.94
N ARG A 7 -8.66 11.28 17.15
CA ARG A 7 -8.05 12.45 16.49
C ARG A 7 -7.74 13.61 17.44
N GLN A 8 -7.30 13.30 18.67
CA GLN A 8 -6.98 14.29 19.70
C GLN A 8 -5.56 14.86 19.48
N VAL A 9 -5.36 15.61 18.39
CA VAL A 9 -4.07 16.11 17.90
C VAL A 9 -3.27 16.83 18.99
N GLU A 10 -3.88 17.78 19.70
CA GLU A 10 -3.20 18.59 20.71
C GLU A 10 -2.76 17.76 21.91
N LYS A 11 -3.52 16.73 22.27
CA LYS A 11 -3.13 15.82 23.34
C LYS A 11 -1.99 14.92 22.91
N VAL A 12 -1.99 14.44 21.67
CA VAL A 12 -0.87 13.67 21.11
C VAL A 12 0.41 14.52 21.10
N SER A 13 0.37 15.76 20.58
CA SER A 13 1.52 16.68 20.59
C SER A 13 2.09 16.88 21.99
N ARG A 14 1.24 17.20 22.97
CA ARG A 14 1.65 17.41 24.38
C ARG A 14 2.25 16.18 25.04
N LEU A 15 1.89 14.97 24.62
CA LEU A 15 2.51 13.75 25.14
C LEU A 15 3.89 13.53 24.54
N LEU A 16 4.04 13.78 23.23
CA LEU A 16 5.33 13.72 22.55
C LEU A 16 6.33 14.74 23.13
N GLU A 17 5.89 15.98 23.36
CA GLU A 17 6.68 17.02 24.03
C GLU A 17 7.12 16.65 25.46
N ARG A 18 6.36 15.75 26.12
CA ARG A 18 6.69 15.22 27.46
C ARG A 18 7.57 13.97 27.41
N GLY A 19 8.04 13.56 26.23
CA GLY A 19 8.93 12.42 26.06
C GLY A 19 8.23 11.08 25.88
N LEU A 20 6.94 11.06 25.51
CA LEU A 20 6.31 9.82 25.05
C LEU A 20 7.03 9.35 23.77
N ASP A 21 7.44 8.08 23.74
CA ASP A 21 8.05 7.48 22.56
C ASP A 21 7.01 7.33 21.43
N PRO A 22 7.13 8.07 20.30
CA PRO A 22 6.22 7.93 19.15
C PRO A 22 6.35 6.57 18.45
N ASN A 23 7.39 5.79 18.78
CA ASN A 23 7.71 4.52 18.16
C ASN A 23 7.38 3.32 19.04
N TYR A 24 6.70 3.53 20.17
CA TYR A 24 6.17 2.44 20.99
C TYR A 24 5.34 1.49 20.13
N GLN A 25 5.59 0.18 20.29
CA GLN A 25 4.87 -0.86 19.57
C GLN A 25 3.85 -1.52 20.49
N ASP A 26 2.61 -1.61 20.02
CA ASP A 26 1.59 -2.41 20.68
C ASP A 26 2.05 -3.87 20.84
N THR A 27 1.91 -4.43 22.04
CA THR A 27 2.46 -5.77 22.35
C THR A 27 1.73 -6.89 21.63
N GLU A 28 0.50 -6.68 21.19
CA GLU A 28 -0.30 -7.68 20.48
C GLU A 28 -0.09 -7.57 18.98
N THR A 29 -0.23 -6.38 18.40
CA THR A 29 -0.21 -6.15 16.95
C THR A 29 1.16 -5.73 16.41
N GLY A 30 2.04 -5.20 17.27
CA GLY A 30 3.29 -4.54 16.88
C GLY A 30 3.09 -3.17 16.25
N GLU A 31 1.87 -2.64 16.22
CA GLU A 31 1.61 -1.35 15.59
C GLU A 31 2.25 -0.21 16.39
N THR A 32 2.87 0.71 15.66
CA THR A 32 3.22 2.02 16.19
C THR A 32 2.04 2.97 16.11
N PRO A 33 2.05 4.10 16.85
CA PRO A 33 1.16 5.23 16.61
C PRO A 33 0.98 5.56 15.13
N LEU A 34 2.05 5.54 14.34
CA LEU A 34 2.02 5.87 12.91
C LEU A 34 1.32 4.80 12.07
N THR A 35 1.66 3.51 12.27
CA THR A 35 1.02 2.42 11.50
C THR A 35 -0.46 2.28 11.86
N PHE A 36 -0.81 2.50 13.13
CA PHE A 36 -2.20 2.52 13.60
C PHE A 36 -2.98 3.69 12.99
N ALA A 37 -2.40 4.89 12.95
CA ALA A 37 -3.02 6.07 12.35
C ALA A 37 -3.37 5.83 10.87
N ALA A 38 -2.53 5.09 10.13
CA ALA A 38 -2.68 4.92 8.69
C ALA A 38 -3.96 4.16 8.26
N HIS A 39 -4.64 3.48 9.19
CA HIS A 39 -5.92 2.82 8.94
C HIS A 39 -7.15 3.71 9.16
N LEU A 40 -6.97 4.92 9.70
CA LEU A 40 -8.04 5.81 10.08
C LEU A 40 -8.25 6.93 9.05
N ASP A 41 -9.46 7.48 9.02
CA ASP A 41 -9.76 8.67 8.21
C ASP A 41 -9.43 9.97 8.95
N ASN A 42 -9.15 11.02 8.18
CA ASN A 42 -8.88 12.38 8.67
C ASN A 42 -7.71 12.46 9.67
N VAL A 43 -6.59 11.78 9.36
CA VAL A 43 -5.41 11.67 10.23
C VAL A 43 -4.18 12.43 9.77
N VAL A 44 -4.29 13.28 8.73
CA VAL A 44 -3.16 14.03 8.16
C VAL A 44 -2.37 14.77 9.25
N GLU A 45 -3.07 15.50 10.12
CA GLU A 45 -2.41 16.28 11.17
C GLU A 45 -1.79 15.37 12.25
N ILE A 46 -2.44 14.25 12.59
CA ILE A 46 -1.87 13.26 13.51
C ILE A 46 -0.56 12.70 12.93
N ILE A 47 -0.53 12.35 11.65
CA ILE A 47 0.66 11.81 10.99
C ILE A 47 1.80 12.83 11.01
N LYS A 48 1.50 14.10 10.70
CA LYS A 48 2.49 15.19 10.76
C LYS A 48 3.02 15.40 12.17
N VAL A 49 2.16 15.42 13.19
CA VAL A 49 2.55 15.54 14.60
C VAL A 49 3.42 14.35 15.03
N LEU A 50 3.04 13.13 14.68
CA LEU A 50 3.83 11.93 14.99
C LEU A 50 5.20 11.99 14.32
N LYS A 51 5.28 12.33 13.03
CA LYS A 51 6.54 12.49 12.30
C LYS A 51 7.43 13.56 12.94
N ASN A 52 6.88 14.74 13.24
CA ASN A 52 7.61 15.83 13.88
C ASN A 52 8.05 15.48 15.31
N GLY A 53 7.30 14.63 15.99
CA GLY A 53 7.66 14.09 17.31
C GLY A 53 8.69 12.97 17.28
N GLY A 54 9.17 12.54 16.10
CA GLY A 54 10.22 11.53 15.95
C GLY A 54 9.74 10.15 15.52
N ALA A 55 8.51 10.00 15.02
CA ALA A 55 8.05 8.73 14.48
C ALA A 55 8.88 8.31 13.25
N HIS A 56 9.34 7.06 13.28
CA HIS A 56 10.02 6.41 12.17
C HIS A 56 9.01 5.97 11.11
N LEU A 57 9.25 6.41 9.88
CA LEU A 57 8.38 6.19 8.73
C LEU A 57 8.44 4.75 8.20
N ASP A 58 9.57 4.08 8.42
CA ASP A 58 9.89 2.73 7.95
C ASP A 58 9.55 1.63 8.97
N PHE A 59 9.00 1.99 10.14
CA PHE A 59 8.60 1.03 11.15
C PHE A 59 7.47 0.12 10.66
N ARG A 60 7.52 -1.11 11.16
CA ARG A 60 6.67 -2.21 10.71
C ARG A 60 5.91 -2.80 11.89
N ALA A 61 4.63 -3.09 11.67
CA ALA A 61 3.85 -3.92 12.57
C ALA A 61 4.31 -5.39 12.50
N LYS A 62 3.74 -6.29 13.32
CA LYS A 62 4.14 -7.72 13.33
C LYS A 62 3.90 -8.44 12.01
N ASP A 63 2.92 -7.98 11.22
CA ASP A 63 2.68 -8.46 9.85
C ASP A 63 3.71 -7.93 8.83
N GLY A 64 4.69 -7.16 9.30
CA GLY A 64 5.74 -6.54 8.49
C GLY A 64 5.29 -5.30 7.73
N MET A 65 4.02 -4.88 7.85
CA MET A 65 3.50 -3.75 7.08
C MET A 65 3.95 -2.40 7.68
N THR A 66 4.41 -1.50 6.80
CA THR A 66 4.58 -0.08 7.12
C THR A 66 3.25 0.67 7.05
N ALA A 67 3.23 1.93 7.50
CA ALA A 67 2.06 2.80 7.38
C ALA A 67 1.55 2.93 5.93
N LEU A 68 2.44 2.91 4.93
CA LEU A 68 2.05 2.99 3.51
C LEU A 68 1.23 1.79 3.07
N HIS A 69 1.63 0.58 3.48
CA HIS A 69 0.88 -0.65 3.19
C HIS A 69 -0.52 -0.59 3.80
N LYS A 70 -0.62 -0.12 5.04
CA LYS A 70 -1.90 0.03 5.74
C LYS A 70 -2.81 1.03 5.03
N ALA A 71 -2.27 2.18 4.62
CA ALA A 71 -3.00 3.20 3.87
C ALA A 71 -3.52 2.68 2.52
N ALA A 72 -2.68 1.95 1.77
CA ALA A 72 -3.06 1.32 0.50
C ALA A 72 -4.18 0.29 0.68
N ARG A 73 -4.08 -0.58 1.70
CA ARG A 73 -5.12 -1.58 2.02
C ARG A 73 -6.43 -0.96 2.46
N SER A 74 -6.37 0.15 3.20
CA SER A 74 -7.53 0.95 3.60
C SER A 74 -8.07 1.84 2.48
N LYS A 75 -7.44 1.86 1.30
CA LYS A 75 -7.82 2.71 0.15
C LYS A 75 -7.83 4.20 0.50
N ASN A 76 -7.00 4.60 1.47
CA ASN A 76 -6.97 5.95 1.99
C ASN A 76 -5.91 6.77 1.24
N GLN A 77 -6.31 7.33 0.10
CA GLN A 77 -5.45 8.12 -0.77
C GLN A 77 -4.84 9.33 -0.05
N VAL A 78 -5.60 10.01 0.80
CA VAL A 78 -5.13 11.22 1.50
C VAL A 78 -3.99 10.89 2.46
N THR A 79 -4.15 9.81 3.23
CA THR A 79 -3.10 9.29 4.12
C THR A 79 -1.90 8.80 3.32
N LEU A 80 -2.13 8.07 2.23
CA LEU A 80 -1.09 7.55 1.35
C LEU A 80 -0.23 8.69 0.78
N MET A 81 -0.87 9.73 0.22
CA MET A 81 -0.20 10.94 -0.27
C MET A 81 0.62 11.62 0.83
N THR A 82 0.03 11.82 2.00
CA THR A 82 0.71 12.47 3.14
C THR A 82 1.98 11.71 3.53
N LEU A 83 1.93 10.37 3.55
CA LEU A 83 3.09 9.54 3.89
C LEU A 83 4.21 9.64 2.84
N LEU A 84 3.84 9.65 1.56
CA LEU A 84 4.79 9.83 0.43
C LEU A 84 5.44 11.22 0.47
N GLU A 85 4.65 12.28 0.67
CA GLU A 85 5.14 13.66 0.83
C GLU A 85 6.10 13.83 2.02
N LEU A 86 5.91 13.04 3.08
CA LEU A 86 6.81 13.01 4.24
C LEU A 86 8.08 12.16 4.01
N GLY A 87 8.21 11.53 2.85
CA GLY A 87 9.39 10.79 2.41
C GLY A 87 9.36 9.29 2.70
N LEU A 88 8.19 8.65 2.91
CA LEU A 88 8.14 7.19 2.87
C LEU A 88 8.48 6.70 1.46
N SER A 89 9.38 5.72 1.37
CA SER A 89 9.59 5.01 0.11
C SER A 89 8.36 4.15 -0.23
N PRO A 90 7.87 4.18 -1.49
CA PRO A 90 6.81 3.29 -1.95
C PRO A 90 7.25 1.82 -2.06
N ASP A 91 8.56 1.57 -2.09
CA ASP A 91 9.16 0.27 -2.38
C ASP A 91 9.53 -0.55 -1.13
N TYR A 92 9.18 -0.06 0.06
CA TYR A 92 9.28 -0.88 1.26
C TYR A 92 8.44 -2.15 1.09
N LYS A 93 9.02 -3.27 1.49
CA LYS A 93 8.40 -4.58 1.42
C LYS A 93 7.92 -5.04 2.79
N ASP A 94 6.71 -5.58 2.86
CA ASP A 94 6.20 -6.22 4.06
C ASP A 94 6.90 -7.56 4.38
N SER A 95 6.39 -8.32 5.36
CA SER A 95 6.95 -9.62 5.75
C SER A 95 6.85 -10.69 4.65
N ARG A 96 5.96 -10.49 3.66
CA ARG A 96 5.77 -11.37 2.50
C ARG A 96 6.58 -10.91 1.28
N GLY A 97 7.40 -9.87 1.44
CA GLY A 97 8.19 -9.30 0.35
C GLY A 97 7.36 -8.42 -0.60
N LEU A 98 6.15 -8.01 -0.22
CA LEU A 98 5.21 -7.28 -1.08
C LEU A 98 5.24 -5.78 -0.81
N THR A 99 5.09 -4.96 -1.85
CA THR A 99 5.02 -3.50 -1.76
C THR A 99 3.59 -3.01 -1.52
N ALA A 100 3.42 -1.75 -1.14
CA ALA A 100 2.10 -1.12 -1.05
C ALA A 100 1.33 -1.18 -2.39
N LEU A 101 2.04 -1.04 -3.52
CA LEU A 101 1.46 -1.17 -4.87
C LEU A 101 0.88 -2.57 -5.11
N TYR A 102 1.56 -3.63 -4.68
CA TYR A 102 1.02 -4.98 -4.78
C TYR A 102 -0.30 -5.14 -4.03
N HIS A 103 -0.41 -4.53 -2.84
CA HIS A 103 -1.65 -4.58 -2.06
C HIS A 103 -2.83 -3.87 -2.73
N THR A 104 -2.62 -2.82 -3.54
CA THR A 104 -3.73 -2.17 -4.29
C THR A 104 -4.33 -3.14 -5.31
N ALA A 105 -3.48 -3.91 -6.02
CA ALA A 105 -3.90 -4.92 -6.99
C ALA A 105 -4.57 -6.16 -6.35
N MET A 106 -4.31 -6.44 -5.07
CA MET A 106 -4.97 -7.53 -4.33
C MET A 106 -6.34 -7.14 -3.76
N MET A 107 -6.45 -5.95 -3.17
CA MET A 107 -7.64 -5.50 -2.43
C MET A 107 -8.67 -4.80 -3.33
N GLY A 108 -8.21 -4.25 -4.46
CA GLY A 108 -9.01 -3.51 -5.43
C GLY A 108 -9.65 -2.25 -4.89
N GLY A 109 -10.71 -1.81 -5.58
CA GLY A 109 -11.42 -0.56 -5.29
C GLY A 109 -10.95 0.56 -6.20
N ASP A 110 -10.93 1.77 -5.67
CA ASP A 110 -10.54 2.96 -6.41
C ASP A 110 -9.07 2.86 -6.90
N PRO A 111 -8.81 3.02 -8.21
CA PRO A 111 -7.46 2.98 -8.76
C PRO A 111 -6.56 4.13 -8.30
N LEU A 112 -7.10 5.18 -7.67
CA LEU A 112 -6.32 6.35 -7.26
C LEU A 112 -5.11 6.02 -6.37
N CYS A 113 -5.20 5.04 -5.47
CA CYS A 113 -4.04 4.63 -4.68
C CYS A 113 -2.97 3.93 -5.54
N CYS A 114 -3.39 3.16 -6.54
CA CYS A 114 -2.49 2.52 -7.50
C CYS A 114 -1.79 3.58 -8.35
N GLU A 115 -2.56 4.48 -8.96
CA GLU A 115 -2.04 5.58 -9.78
C GLU A 115 -1.11 6.48 -8.99
N LEU A 116 -1.48 6.84 -7.74
CA LEU A 116 -0.65 7.67 -6.89
C LEU A 116 0.71 7.03 -6.57
N LEU A 117 0.73 5.75 -6.21
CA LEU A 117 1.99 5.05 -5.94
C LEU A 117 2.89 5.04 -7.18
N LEU A 118 2.32 4.77 -8.35
CA LEU A 118 3.04 4.76 -9.61
C LEU A 118 3.57 6.15 -10.00
N HIS A 119 2.76 7.19 -9.80
CA HIS A 119 3.16 8.58 -10.00
C HIS A 119 4.33 8.96 -9.08
N GLU A 120 4.30 8.53 -7.82
CA GLU A 120 5.39 8.68 -6.85
C GLU A 120 6.49 7.62 -7.00
N HIS A 121 6.67 7.09 -8.22
CA HIS A 121 7.78 6.24 -8.62
C HIS A 121 7.88 4.88 -7.90
N ALA A 122 6.75 4.29 -7.49
CA ALA A 122 6.72 2.90 -7.06
C ALA A 122 7.24 1.97 -8.17
N THR A 123 8.14 1.06 -7.80
CA THR A 123 8.65 0.05 -8.72
C THR A 123 7.57 -0.98 -9.03
N VAL A 124 7.30 -1.20 -10.32
CA VAL A 124 6.40 -2.25 -10.81
C VAL A 124 7.08 -3.63 -10.78
N CYS A 125 6.29 -4.68 -11.01
CA CYS A 125 6.75 -6.06 -11.11
C CYS A 125 7.22 -6.67 -9.78
N CYS A 126 6.69 -6.21 -8.64
CA CYS A 126 6.81 -6.95 -7.40
C CYS A 126 6.04 -8.27 -7.50
N GLN A 127 6.64 -9.36 -7.02
CA GLN A 127 6.01 -10.67 -7.04
C GLN A 127 5.90 -11.29 -5.65
N ASP A 128 4.84 -12.09 -5.44
CA ASP A 128 4.73 -12.93 -4.26
C ASP A 128 5.51 -14.24 -4.38
N GLU A 129 5.47 -15.06 -3.33
CA GLU A 129 6.17 -16.34 -3.22
C GLU A 129 5.78 -17.35 -4.32
N ASN A 130 4.65 -17.16 -5.00
CA ASN A 130 4.21 -18.01 -6.11
C ASN A 130 4.54 -17.38 -7.48
N GLY A 131 5.35 -16.32 -7.52
CA GLY A 131 5.70 -15.57 -8.73
C GLY A 131 4.57 -14.73 -9.29
N TRP A 132 3.50 -14.50 -8.53
CA TRP A 132 2.41 -13.64 -9.00
C TRP A 132 2.84 -12.19 -8.91
N HIS A 133 2.77 -11.48 -10.03
CA HIS A 133 3.01 -10.03 -10.12
C HIS A 133 1.71 -9.24 -9.94
N GLU A 134 1.79 -7.91 -9.80
CA GLU A 134 0.62 -7.03 -9.68
C GLU A 134 -0.34 -7.20 -10.86
N VAL A 135 0.18 -7.34 -12.08
CA VAL A 135 -0.64 -7.58 -13.29
C VAL A 135 -1.44 -8.88 -13.20
N HIS A 136 -0.88 -9.92 -12.58
CA HIS A 136 -1.60 -11.17 -12.35
C HIS A 136 -2.73 -10.98 -11.34
N GLN A 137 -2.51 -10.19 -10.27
CA GLN A 137 -3.54 -9.89 -9.28
C GLN A 137 -4.66 -9.02 -9.87
N ALA A 138 -4.31 -7.97 -10.64
CA ALA A 138 -5.28 -7.14 -11.34
C ALA A 138 -6.12 -7.98 -12.32
N CYS A 139 -5.47 -8.84 -13.10
CA CYS A 139 -6.14 -9.75 -14.05
C CYS A 139 -7.00 -10.80 -13.36
N ARG A 140 -6.62 -11.32 -12.19
CA ARG A 140 -7.43 -12.29 -11.43
C ARG A 140 -8.72 -11.68 -10.93
N ASN A 141 -8.64 -10.45 -10.43
CA ASN A 141 -9.75 -9.77 -9.79
C ASN A 141 -10.57 -8.90 -10.76
N GLY A 142 -10.14 -8.74 -12.01
CA GLY A 142 -10.85 -7.94 -13.00
C GLY A 142 -10.65 -6.43 -12.83
N PHE A 143 -9.55 -5.98 -12.22
CA PHE A 143 -9.28 -4.57 -11.96
C PHE A 143 -8.67 -3.89 -13.18
N VAL A 144 -9.53 -3.59 -14.15
CA VAL A 144 -9.15 -3.02 -15.47
C VAL A 144 -8.30 -1.77 -15.33
N GLN A 145 -8.74 -0.77 -14.56
CA GLN A 145 -7.97 0.48 -14.42
C GLN A 145 -6.63 0.27 -13.69
N HIS A 146 -6.57 -0.65 -12.73
CA HIS A 146 -5.28 -0.97 -12.10
C HIS A 146 -4.32 -1.58 -13.11
N LEU A 147 -4.82 -2.50 -13.94
CA LEU A 147 -4.04 -3.09 -15.02
C LEU A 147 -3.56 -2.02 -16.01
N GLU A 148 -4.44 -1.13 -16.46
CA GLU A 148 -4.09 -0.01 -17.36
C GLU A 148 -2.98 0.88 -16.78
N HIS A 149 -3.09 1.27 -15.50
CA HIS A 149 -2.04 2.05 -14.86
C HIS A 149 -0.73 1.25 -14.76
N LEU A 150 -0.76 0.00 -14.31
CA LEU A 150 0.44 -0.84 -14.22
C LEU A 150 1.16 -0.94 -15.57
N LEU A 151 0.41 -1.13 -16.67
CA LEU A 151 0.97 -1.19 -18.02
C LEU A 151 1.51 0.14 -18.52
N PHE A 152 0.80 1.24 -18.26
CA PHE A 152 1.26 2.58 -18.59
C PHE A 152 2.61 2.88 -17.93
N TYR A 153 2.82 2.41 -16.70
CA TYR A 153 4.07 2.55 -15.96
C TYR A 153 5.06 1.39 -16.17
N GLY A 154 4.85 0.55 -17.19
CA GLY A 154 5.86 -0.39 -17.69
C GLY A 154 5.84 -1.79 -17.09
N ALA A 155 4.73 -2.24 -16.49
CA ALA A 155 4.60 -3.63 -16.06
C ALA A 155 4.64 -4.62 -17.23
N ASP A 156 5.30 -5.77 -17.04
CA ASP A 156 5.50 -6.78 -18.07
C ASP A 156 4.33 -7.79 -18.14
N MET A 157 3.60 -7.78 -19.26
CA MET A 157 2.51 -8.72 -19.54
C MET A 157 2.96 -10.14 -19.88
N SER A 158 4.23 -10.30 -20.25
CA SER A 158 4.83 -11.60 -20.59
C SER A 158 5.34 -12.36 -19.36
N ALA A 159 5.44 -11.69 -18.21
CA ALA A 159 5.87 -12.29 -16.96
C ALA A 159 5.01 -13.52 -16.63
N GLN A 160 5.66 -14.59 -16.19
CA GLN A 160 5.03 -15.85 -15.83
C GLN A 160 5.11 -16.07 -14.32
N ASN A 161 4.00 -16.48 -13.71
CA ASN A 161 4.04 -16.99 -12.34
C ASN A 161 4.68 -18.39 -12.28
N ALA A 162 4.84 -18.95 -11.08
CA ALA A 162 5.48 -20.25 -10.88
C ALA A 162 4.79 -21.43 -11.60
N SER A 163 3.54 -21.26 -12.03
CA SER A 163 2.79 -22.25 -12.81
C SER A 163 2.92 -22.04 -14.34
N GLY A 164 3.73 -21.08 -14.78
CA GLY A 164 3.87 -20.72 -16.21
C GLY A 164 2.72 -19.89 -16.76
N ASN A 165 1.83 -19.37 -15.90
CA ASN A 165 0.71 -18.54 -16.34
C ASN A 165 1.14 -17.09 -16.50
N THR A 166 0.83 -16.49 -17.65
CA THR A 166 0.92 -15.05 -17.87
C THR A 166 -0.37 -14.37 -17.39
N ALA A 167 -0.37 -13.04 -17.34
CA ALA A 167 -1.57 -12.26 -17.04
C ALA A 167 -2.77 -12.61 -17.96
N LEU A 168 -2.55 -12.89 -19.25
CA LEU A 168 -3.60 -13.32 -20.18
C LEU A 168 -4.16 -14.71 -19.83
N HIS A 169 -3.31 -15.66 -19.42
CA HIS A 169 -3.78 -16.97 -18.92
C HIS A 169 -4.66 -16.80 -17.67
N ILE A 170 -4.29 -15.88 -16.77
CA ILE A 170 -5.09 -15.57 -15.58
C ILE A 170 -6.44 -14.97 -15.96
N CYS A 171 -6.50 -14.02 -16.91
CA CYS A 171 -7.77 -13.47 -17.39
C CYS A 171 -8.72 -14.56 -17.89
N ALA A 172 -8.20 -15.52 -18.67
CA ALA A 172 -8.99 -16.64 -19.17
C ALA A 172 -9.46 -17.57 -18.05
N LEU A 173 -8.58 -17.93 -17.11
CA LEU A 173 -8.89 -18.82 -15.98
C LEU A 173 -9.98 -18.26 -15.06
N TYR A 174 -9.99 -16.93 -14.86
CA TYR A 174 -10.94 -16.25 -13.97
C TYR A 174 -12.10 -15.54 -14.71
N ASN A 175 -12.24 -15.74 -16.02
CA ASN A 175 -13.28 -15.16 -16.86
C ASN A 175 -13.33 -13.62 -16.83
N GLN A 176 -12.16 -12.97 -16.88
CA GLN A 176 -12.01 -11.51 -16.76
C GLN A 176 -11.94 -10.84 -18.12
N VAL A 177 -13.06 -10.88 -18.86
CA VAL A 177 -13.17 -10.44 -20.26
C VAL A 177 -12.71 -8.99 -20.45
N SER A 178 -13.04 -8.09 -19.53
CA SER A 178 -12.65 -6.68 -19.64
C SER A 178 -11.13 -6.48 -19.54
N CYS A 179 -10.44 -7.29 -18.74
CA CYS A 179 -8.98 -7.26 -18.67
C CYS A 179 -8.35 -7.88 -19.94
N VAL A 180 -8.97 -8.87 -20.57
CA VAL A 180 -8.49 -9.43 -21.86
C VAL A 180 -8.35 -8.33 -22.91
N CYS A 181 -9.33 -7.44 -23.02
CA CYS A 181 -9.28 -6.32 -23.98
C CYS A 181 -8.04 -5.45 -23.78
N VAL A 182 -7.66 -5.18 -22.53
CA VAL A 182 -6.43 -4.43 -22.21
C VAL A 182 -5.18 -5.25 -22.56
N CYS A 183 -5.16 -6.55 -22.24
CA CYS A 183 -4.01 -7.42 -22.46
C CYS A 183 -3.63 -7.59 -23.94
N VAL A 184 -4.60 -7.49 -24.84
CA VAL A 184 -4.41 -7.70 -26.29
C VAL A 184 -4.41 -6.41 -27.10
N SER A 185 -4.53 -5.27 -26.43
CA SER A 185 -4.42 -3.95 -27.07
C SER A 185 -2.94 -3.68 -27.43
N PRO A 186 -2.66 -3.24 -28.67
CA PRO A 186 -1.30 -3.02 -29.16
C PRO A 186 -0.59 -1.81 -28.54
#